data_AF-A0A1C3TJH1-F1
#
_entry.id   AF-A0A1C3TJH1-F1
#
_cell.length_a   1.000
_cell.length_b   1.000
_cell.length_c   1.000
_cell.angle_alpha   90.00
_cell.angle_beta   90.00
_cell.angle_gamma   90.00
#
_symmetry.space_group_name_H-M   'P 1'
#
loop_
_entity.id
_entity.type
_entity.pdbx_description
1 polymer ?
#
loop_
_entity_poly.entity_id
_entity_poly.type
_entity_poly.pdbx_seq_one_letter_code
_entity_poly.pdbx_strand_id
1 'polypeptide(L)' 'MPGDDPPGKQGDVLTVEFSTLGIPCFGLNAGPAFPHSQAFSFQAATDDQAETDHLWNAIVGNGSQESACG' A
#
# COMPACT_ATOMS: atom_id res chain seq x y z
N MET A 1 -6.64 18.90 27.92
CA MET A 1 -5.30 19.08 27.34
C MET A 1 -5.54 19.59 25.92
N PRO A 2 -4.97 20.73 25.50
CA PRO A 2 -5.15 21.21 24.13
C PRO A 2 -4.48 20.23 23.17
N GLY A 3 -5.20 19.86 22.12
CA GLY A 3 -4.74 18.95 21.09
C GLY A 3 -3.75 19.66 20.18
N ASP A 4 -2.51 19.19 20.22
CA ASP A 4 -1.55 19.37 19.14
C ASP A 4 -1.46 18.03 18.41
N ASP A 5 -1.75 18.05 17.11
CA ASP A 5 -1.30 17.14 16.02
C ASP A 5 -2.42 16.95 14.97
N PRO A 6 -2.11 17.00 13.64
CA PRO A 6 -1.18 16.04 13.03
C PRO A 6 -0.20 16.62 11.98
N PRO A 7 0.78 15.83 11.50
CA PRO A 7 1.87 16.32 10.65
C PRO A 7 1.33 16.60 9.25
N GLY A 8 1.12 17.87 8.93
CA GLY A 8 0.72 18.28 7.59
C GLY A 8 0.40 19.76 7.55
N LYS A 9 0.80 20.44 6.49
CA LYS A 9 0.36 21.82 6.27
C LYS A 9 -1.11 21.78 5.86
N GLN A 10 -1.86 22.80 6.24
CA GLN A 10 -3.25 22.97 5.79
C GLN A 10 -3.30 22.94 4.26
N GLY A 11 -3.93 21.92 3.68
CA GLY A 11 -4.01 21.70 2.22
C GLY A 11 -3.30 20.44 1.73
N ASP A 12 -2.52 19.74 2.57
CA ASP A 12 -1.96 18.45 2.21
C ASP A 12 -3.04 17.36 2.18
N VAL A 13 -2.93 16.44 1.22
CA VAL A 13 -3.83 15.28 1.14
C VAL A 13 -3.59 14.42 2.39
N LEU A 14 -4.55 14.46 3.32
CA LEU A 14 -4.47 13.67 4.54
C LEU A 14 -4.85 12.21 4.25
N THR A 15 -5.88 12.01 3.42
CA THR A 15 -6.45 10.68 3.15
C THR A 15 -6.84 10.49 1.70
N VAL A 16 -6.74 9.26 1.19
CA VAL A 16 -7.14 8.86 -0.17
C VAL A 16 -8.01 7.62 -0.10
N GLU A 17 -9.15 7.65 -0.77
CA GLU A 17 -9.99 6.47 -0.99
C GLU A 17 -9.67 5.84 -2.34
N PHE A 18 -9.45 4.53 -2.36
CA PHE A 18 -9.20 3.77 -3.58
C PHE A 18 -9.72 2.33 -3.45
N SER A 19 -9.70 1.59 -4.54
CA SER A 19 -10.05 0.17 -4.54
C SER A 19 -8.90 -0.65 -5.09
N THR A 20 -8.56 -1.74 -4.40
CA THR A 20 -7.49 -2.66 -4.81
C THR A 20 -8.01 -4.09 -4.71
N LEU A 21 -7.89 -4.86 -5.79
CA LEU A 21 -8.46 -6.22 -5.88
C LEU A 21 -9.96 -6.28 -5.51
N GLY A 22 -10.71 -5.22 -5.81
CA GLY A 22 -12.13 -5.09 -5.44
C GLY A 22 -12.40 -4.73 -3.97
N ILE A 23 -11.36 -4.54 -3.15
CA ILE A 23 -11.47 -4.17 -1.74
C ILE A 23 -11.37 -2.64 -1.61
N PRO A 24 -12.34 -1.97 -0.96
CA PRO A 24 -12.23 -0.55 -0.67
C PRO A 24 -11.15 -0.31 0.38
N CYS A 25 -10.24 0.62 0.10
CA CYS A 25 -9.10 0.96 0.94
C CYS A 25 -9.06 2.45 1.22
N PHE A 26 -8.52 2.78 2.39
CA PHE A 26 -8.33 4.14 2.87
C PHE A 26 -6.85 4.35 3.17
N GLY A 27 -6.16 5.12 2.34
CA GLY A 27 -4.77 5.51 2.54
C GLY A 27 -4.68 6.76 3.42
N LEU A 28 -3.82 6.74 4.43
CA LEU A 28 -3.58 7.85 5.35
C LEU A 28 -2.12 8.28 5.28
N ASN A 29 -1.86 9.56 5.00
CA ASN A 29 -0.51 10.13 5.04
C ASN A 29 -0.12 10.47 6.49
N ALA A 30 0.22 9.45 7.28
CA ALA A 30 0.54 9.58 8.72
C ALA A 30 2.02 9.89 9.03
N GLY A 31 2.86 10.11 8.01
CA GLY A 31 4.31 10.21 8.17
C GLY A 31 4.97 8.86 8.54
N PRO A 32 6.26 8.84 8.89
CA PRO A 32 7.04 7.60 9.08
C PRO A 32 6.81 6.89 10.42
N ALA A 33 5.82 7.31 11.22
CA ALA A 33 5.60 6.82 12.58
C ALA A 33 5.20 5.33 12.65
N PHE A 34 4.58 4.80 11.59
CA PHE A 34 4.07 3.44 11.55
C PHE A 34 4.56 2.72 10.28
N PRO A 35 5.74 2.09 10.31
CA PRO A 35 6.25 1.35 9.16
C PRO A 35 5.40 0.10 8.89
N HIS A 36 5.19 -0.21 7.61
CA HIS A 36 4.56 -1.46 7.21
C HIS A 36 5.38 -2.67 7.67
N SER A 37 4.69 -3.78 7.95
CA SER A 37 5.30 -5.07 8.26
C SER A 37 4.54 -6.20 7.56
N GLN A 38 5.12 -7.39 7.55
CA GLN A 38 4.49 -8.61 7.00
C GLN A 38 3.24 -9.06 7.76
N ALA A 39 2.89 -8.43 8.88
CA ALA A 39 1.64 -8.70 9.60
C ALA A 39 0.39 -8.39 8.75
N PHE A 40 0.54 -7.58 7.70
CA PHE A 40 -0.50 -7.32 6.72
C PHE A 40 0.04 -7.54 5.29
N SER A 41 -0.72 -8.27 4.47
CA SER A 41 -0.43 -8.49 3.06
C SER A 41 -1.72 -8.61 2.26
N PHE A 42 -1.66 -8.27 0.97
CA PHE A 42 -2.69 -8.61 0.01
C PHE A 42 -2.24 -9.83 -0.78
N GLN A 43 -3.17 -10.78 -0.97
CA GLN A 43 -2.97 -11.91 -1.86
C GLN A 43 -3.80 -11.69 -3.12
N ALA A 44 -3.13 -11.58 -4.27
CA ALA A 44 -3.78 -11.58 -5.57
C ALA A 44 -3.86 -13.03 -6.06
N ALA A 45 -5.06 -13.54 -6.30
CA ALA A 45 -5.24 -14.79 -7.02
C ALA A 45 -5.11 -14.51 -8.51
N THR A 46 -4.32 -15.31 -9.20
CA THR A 46 -4.09 -15.22 -10.65
C THR A 46 -4.56 -16.50 -11.33
N ASP A 47 -5.15 -16.35 -12.51
CA ASP A 47 -5.71 -17.49 -13.25
C ASP A 47 -4.63 -18.22 -14.06
N ASP A 48 -3.55 -17.52 -14.44
CA ASP A 48 -2.45 -18.09 -15.20
C ASP A 48 -1.07 -17.46 -14.91
N GLN A 49 -0.04 -18.04 -15.52
CA GLN A 49 1.34 -17.58 -15.37
C GLN A 49 1.55 -16.19 -15.99
N ALA A 50 0.83 -15.82 -17.05
CA ALA A 50 1.01 -14.52 -17.71
C ALA A 50 0.50 -13.37 -16.83
N GLU A 51 -0.63 -13.57 -16.15
CA GLU A 51 -1.15 -12.64 -15.15
C GLU A 51 -0.22 -12.54 -13.94
N THR A 52 0.29 -13.69 -13.49
CA THR A 52 1.27 -13.77 -12.40
C THR A 52 2.51 -12.94 -12.71
N ASP A 53 3.10 -13.15 -13.89
CA ASP A 53 4.29 -12.42 -14.34
C ASP A 53 4.01 -10.93 -14.53
N HIS A 54 2.84 -10.56 -15.07
CA HIS A 54 2.45 -9.16 -15.25
C HIS A 54 2.33 -8.43 -13.90
N LEU A 55 1.59 -8.99 -12.94
CA LEU A 55 1.40 -8.39 -11.62
C LEU A 55 2.71 -8.35 -10.82
N TRP A 56 3.50 -9.43 -10.87
CA TRP A 56 4.80 -9.51 -10.22
C TRP A 56 5.75 -8.41 -10.73
N ASN A 57 5.92 -8.31 -12.05
CA ASN A 57 6.80 -7.33 -12.67
C ASN A 57 6.33 -5.89 -12.41
N ALA A 58 5.02 -5.65 -12.35
CA ALA A 58 4.48 -4.33 -12.01
C ALA A 58 4.79 -3.92 -10.56
N ILE A 59 4.68 -4.85 -9.60
CA ILE A 59 4.93 -4.58 -8.18
C ILE A 59 6.42 -4.39 -7.91
N VAL A 60 7.27 -5.31 -8.38
CA VAL A 60 8.72 -5.28 -8.16
C VAL A 60 9.37 -4.13 -8.94
N GLY A 61 8.95 -3.92 -10.20
CA GLY A 61 9.50 -2.88 -11.07
C GLY A 61 9.27 -1.45 -10.58
N ASN A 62 8.29 -1.23 -9.68
CA ASN A 62 7.99 0.09 -9.11
C ASN A 62 8.74 0.38 -7.79
N GLY A 63 9.86 -0.31 -7.54
CA GLY A 63 10.72 -0.07 -6.38
C GLY A 63 10.34 -0.86 -5.12
N SER A 64 9.47 -1.88 -5.23
CA SER A 64 9.23 -2.82 -4.15
C SER A 64 10.40 -3.78 -3.99
N GLN A 65 10.65 -4.26 -2.77
CA GLN A 65 11.61 -5.35 -2.57
C GLN A 65 10.97 -6.70 -2.89
N GLU A 66 11.68 -7.51 -3.68
CA GLU A 66 11.33 -8.91 -3.88
C GLU A 66 11.33 -9.63 -2.52
N SER A 67 10.16 -10.05 -2.06
CA SER A 67 10.06 -11.08 -1.03
C SER A 67 9.88 -12.39 -1.76
N ALA A 68 10.93 -13.22 -1.80
CA ALA A 68 10.93 -14.47 -2.55
C ALA A 68 9.67 -15.31 -2.22
N CYS A 69 8.82 -15.51 -3.22
CA CYS A 69 7.86 -16.61 -3.25
C CYS A 69 8.59 -17.79 -3.89
N GLY A 70 8.72 -18.90 -3.16
CA GLY A 70 9.19 -20.17 -3.71
C GLY A 70 8.08 -20.87 -4.48
#